data_AF-A0AAV8Z9W6-F1
#
_entry.id   AF-A0AAV8Z9W6-F1
#
_cell.length_a   1.000
_cell.length_b   1.000
_cell.length_c   1.000
_cell.angle_alpha   90.00
_cell.angle_beta   90.00
_cell.angle_gamma   90.00
#
_symmetry.space_group_name_H-M   'P 1'
#
loop_
_entity.id
_entity.type
_entity.pdbx_description
1 polymer ?
#
loop_
_entity_poly.entity_id
_entity_poly.type
_entity_poly.pdbx_seq_one_letter_code
_entity_poly.pdbx_strand_id
1 'polypeptide(L)'
;ALSDEMQELADMLHATCVEETGTTEDAILNARKGEFIDDEKFKCYIKCLMTQMACIDDDGIVDEEATIAVIPEEYQDVAAPIIRKCGTQNLITAVNTDKILADDENLKCYIKCIMQEAGIIDDGGIVDVDAAIELLPEDYKTTFGTTIRTCGTKKGSTACENAWLTHKCYAENPQVILQ
;
A
#
# COMPACT_ATOMS: atom_id res chain seq x y z
N ALA A 1 -9.45 11.84 12.33
CA ALA A 1 -10.81 11.47 11.88
C ALA A 1 -11.08 12.24 10.59
N LEU A 2 -11.67 11.60 9.58
CA LEU A 2 -12.01 12.28 8.32
C LEU A 2 -13.04 13.39 8.59
N SER A 3 -12.99 14.48 7.81
CA SER A 3 -14.02 15.52 7.88
C SER A 3 -15.34 14.99 7.31
N ASP A 4 -16.45 15.64 7.67
CA ASP A 4 -17.78 15.28 7.16
C ASP A 4 -17.81 15.32 5.61
N GLU A 5 -17.16 16.30 5.00
CA GLU A 5 -17.03 16.43 3.54
C GLU A 5 -16.25 15.26 2.92
N MET A 6 -15.15 14.84 3.56
CA MET A 6 -14.38 13.68 3.10
C MET A 6 -15.19 12.38 3.25
N GLN A 7 -16.02 12.27 4.28
CA GLN A 7 -16.87 11.11 4.50
C GLN A 7 -17.98 11.03 3.44
N GLU A 8 -18.64 12.15 3.12
CA GLU A 8 -19.67 12.19 2.06
C GLU A 8 -19.08 11.82 0.69
N LEU A 9 -17.88 12.31 0.37
CA LEU A 9 -17.18 11.93 -0.85
C LEU A 9 -16.85 10.43 -0.86
N ALA A 10 -16.34 9.89 0.25
CA ALA A 10 -16.02 8.47 0.36
C ALA A 10 -17.27 7.58 0.18
N ASP A 11 -18.40 7.97 0.77
CA ASP A 11 -19.66 7.22 0.67
C ASP A 11 -20.22 7.24 -0.77
N MET A 12 -20.13 8.39 -1.44
CA MET A 12 -20.52 8.52 -2.85
C MET A 12 -19.67 7.62 -3.76
N LEU A 13 -18.35 7.72 -3.65
CA LEU A 13 -17.40 6.93 -4.44
C LEU A 13 -17.60 5.43 -4.23
N HIS A 14 -17.79 5.02 -2.98
CA HIS A 14 -18.05 3.64 -2.61
C HIS A 14 -19.34 3.13 -3.28
N ALA A 15 -20.45 3.86 -3.16
CA ALA A 15 -21.73 3.47 -3.77
C ALA A 15 -21.63 3.31 -5.29
N THR A 16 -21.02 4.29 -5.98
CA THR A 16 -20.82 4.26 -7.43
C THR A 16 -19.98 3.04 -7.85
N CYS A 17 -18.83 2.83 -7.21
CA CYS A 17 -17.94 1.75 -7.61
C CYS A 17 -18.48 0.35 -7.24
N VAL A 18 -19.29 0.21 -6.18
CA VAL A 18 -20.01 -1.04 -5.90
C VAL A 18 -21.02 -1.34 -7.01
N GLU A 19 -21.80 -0.34 -7.43
CA GLU A 19 -22.79 -0.49 -8.52
C GLU A 19 -22.13 -0.86 -9.85
N GLU A 20 -21.05 -0.20 -10.23
CA GLU A 20 -20.37 -0.42 -11.51
C GLU A 20 -19.68 -1.78 -11.61
N THR A 21 -19.07 -2.24 -10.52
CA THR A 21 -18.20 -3.42 -10.54
C THR A 21 -18.89 -4.69 -10.05
N GLY A 22 -19.95 -4.53 -9.25
CA GLY A 22 -20.67 -5.64 -8.62
C GLY A 22 -19.81 -6.42 -7.62
N THR A 23 -18.79 -5.78 -7.01
CA THR A 23 -18.06 -6.34 -5.88
C THR A 23 -18.97 -6.51 -4.65
N THR A 24 -18.52 -7.24 -3.64
CA THR A 24 -19.30 -7.46 -2.41
C THR A 24 -18.77 -6.61 -1.26
N GLU A 25 -19.67 -6.20 -0.36
CA GLU A 25 -19.29 -5.53 0.88
C GLU A 25 -18.29 -6.36 1.70
N ASP A 26 -18.46 -7.68 1.72
CA ASP A 26 -17.54 -8.56 2.42
C ASP A 26 -16.11 -8.47 1.87
N ALA A 27 -15.93 -8.40 0.54
CA ALA A 27 -14.61 -8.23 -0.07
C ALA A 27 -13.96 -6.89 0.34
N ILE A 28 -14.75 -5.82 0.36
CA ILE A 28 -14.30 -4.47 0.75
C ILE A 28 -13.94 -4.42 2.24
N LEU A 29 -14.79 -4.97 3.11
CA LEU A 29 -14.59 -4.99 4.56
C LEU A 29 -13.39 -5.86 4.96
N ASN A 30 -13.14 -6.95 4.25
CA ASN A 30 -11.96 -7.79 4.47
C ASN A 30 -10.67 -7.04 4.10
N ALA A 31 -10.66 -6.36 2.94
CA ALA A 31 -9.51 -5.55 2.54
C ALA A 31 -9.20 -4.42 3.54
N ARG A 32 -10.22 -3.79 4.14
CA ARG A 32 -10.04 -2.79 5.22
C ARG A 32 -9.36 -3.38 6.47
N LYS A 33 -9.42 -4.70 6.67
CA LYS A 33 -8.74 -5.42 7.75
C LYS A 33 -7.37 -5.97 7.34
N GLY A 34 -6.93 -5.69 6.12
CA GLY A 34 -5.69 -6.24 5.54
C GLY A 34 -5.85 -7.64 4.94
N GLU A 35 -7.08 -8.17 4.86
CA GLU A 35 -7.38 -9.45 4.23
C GLU A 35 -7.72 -9.23 2.76
N PHE A 36 -6.71 -9.26 1.90
CA PHE A 36 -6.89 -9.12 0.45
C PHE A 36 -7.19 -10.47 -0.18
N ILE A 37 -8.40 -10.62 -0.71
CA ILE A 37 -8.77 -11.77 -1.53
C ILE A 37 -8.39 -11.51 -2.99
N ASP A 38 -7.98 -12.56 -3.69
CA ASP A 38 -7.73 -12.51 -5.13
C ASP A 38 -9.07 -12.56 -5.90
N ASP A 39 -9.80 -11.44 -5.88
CA ASP A 39 -11.12 -11.29 -6.51
C ASP A 39 -11.08 -10.20 -7.60
N GLU A 40 -11.40 -10.58 -8.83
CA GLU A 40 -11.36 -9.67 -9.98
C GLU A 40 -12.32 -8.49 -9.84
N LYS A 41 -13.50 -8.67 -9.25
CA LYS A 41 -14.46 -7.57 -9.08
C LYS A 41 -13.96 -6.58 -8.04
N PHE A 42 -13.36 -7.06 -6.96
CA PHE A 42 -12.72 -6.23 -5.96
C PHE A 42 -11.52 -5.46 -6.54
N LYS A 43 -10.70 -6.08 -7.39
CA LYS A 43 -9.64 -5.36 -8.13
C LYS A 43 -10.23 -4.26 -9.03
N CYS A 44 -11.30 -4.56 -9.77
CA CYS A 44 -12.02 -3.55 -10.56
C CYS A 44 -12.59 -2.43 -9.68
N TYR A 45 -13.09 -2.73 -8.49
CA TYR A 45 -13.58 -1.75 -7.53
C TYR A 45 -12.48 -0.77 -7.09
N ILE A 46 -11.29 -1.28 -6.77
CA ILE A 46 -10.13 -0.42 -6.44
C ILE A 46 -9.73 0.45 -7.63
N LYS A 47 -9.70 -0.11 -8.85
CA LYS A 47 -9.44 0.66 -10.07
C LYS A 47 -10.47 1.78 -10.25
N CYS A 48 -11.76 1.47 -10.09
CA CYS A 48 -12.84 2.46 -10.16
C CYS A 48 -12.61 3.62 -9.19
N LEU A 49 -12.33 3.34 -7.91
CA LEU A 49 -12.07 4.39 -6.91
C LEU A 49 -10.91 5.30 -7.33
N MET A 50 -9.80 4.70 -7.78
CA MET A 50 -8.62 5.45 -8.21
C MET A 50 -8.92 6.32 -9.44
N THR A 51 -9.70 5.82 -10.40
CA THR A 51 -10.11 6.60 -11.58
C THR A 51 -11.06 7.73 -11.21
N GLN A 52 -12.06 7.48 -10.36
CA GLN A 52 -13.02 8.50 -9.91
C GLN A 52 -12.33 9.64 -9.13
N MET A 53 -11.25 9.33 -8.41
CA MET A 53 -10.40 10.32 -7.73
C MET A 53 -9.34 10.95 -8.65
N ALA A 54 -9.35 10.63 -9.95
CA ALA A 54 -8.35 11.04 -10.92
C ALA A 54 -6.89 10.69 -10.52
N CYS A 55 -6.71 9.71 -9.63
CA CYS A 55 -5.40 9.20 -9.24
C CYS A 55 -4.79 8.35 -10.35
N ILE A 56 -5.62 7.74 -11.20
CA ILE A 56 -5.18 7.02 -12.40
C ILE A 56 -6.01 7.44 -13.61
N ASP A 57 -5.40 7.44 -14.79
CA ASP A 57 -6.08 7.61 -16.07
C ASP A 57 -6.63 6.29 -16.63
N ASP A 58 -7.28 6.37 -17.80
CA ASP A 58 -7.88 5.21 -18.48
C ASP A 58 -6.86 4.15 -18.91
N ASP A 59 -5.62 4.56 -19.16
CA ASP A 59 -4.47 3.70 -19.49
C ASP A 59 -3.82 3.10 -18.22
N GLY A 60 -4.33 3.44 -17.04
CA GLY A 60 -3.83 3.01 -15.74
C GLY A 60 -2.57 3.75 -15.31
N ILE A 61 -2.25 4.90 -15.93
CA ILE A 61 -1.14 5.75 -15.52
C ILE A 61 -1.57 6.58 -14.32
N VAL A 62 -0.75 6.57 -13.28
CA VAL A 62 -1.01 7.21 -12.01
C VAL A 62 -0.59 8.68 -12.10
N ASP A 63 -1.51 9.57 -11.79
CA ASP A 63 -1.23 10.99 -11.58
C ASP A 63 -0.70 11.17 -10.15
N GLU A 64 0.61 11.43 -10.05
CA GLU A 64 1.31 11.58 -8.77
C GLU A 64 0.75 12.75 -7.95
N GLU A 65 0.44 13.88 -8.58
CA GLU A 65 -0.02 15.07 -7.86
C GLU A 65 -1.48 14.92 -7.43
N ALA A 66 -2.33 14.31 -8.25
CA ALA A 66 -3.69 13.94 -7.83
C ALA A 66 -3.66 12.91 -6.69
N THR A 67 -2.77 11.92 -6.77
CA THR A 67 -2.58 10.92 -5.70
C THR A 67 -2.13 11.58 -4.40
N ILE A 68 -1.20 12.54 -4.45
CA ILE A 68 -0.78 13.30 -3.27
C ILE A 68 -1.93 14.12 -2.69
N ALA A 69 -2.74 14.75 -3.54
CA ALA A 69 -3.84 15.61 -3.11
C ALA A 69 -4.95 14.86 -2.34
N VAL A 70 -5.16 13.58 -2.63
CA VAL A 70 -6.15 12.75 -1.90
C VAL A 70 -5.62 12.15 -0.60
N ILE A 71 -4.31 12.22 -0.34
CA ILE A 71 -3.72 11.80 0.93
C ILE A 71 -4.07 12.85 2.00
N PRO A 72 -4.52 12.45 3.20
CA PRO A 72 -4.78 13.41 4.27
C PRO A 72 -3.56 14.29 4.55
N GLU A 73 -3.78 15.59 4.75
CA GLU A 73 -2.71 16.61 4.85
C GLU A 73 -1.61 16.24 5.85
N GLU A 74 -2.00 15.64 6.99
CA GLU A 74 -1.10 15.18 8.04
C GLU A 74 -0.06 14.12 7.60
N TYR A 75 -0.28 13.46 6.45
CA TYR A 75 0.65 12.47 5.87
C TYR A 75 1.34 12.95 4.59
N GLN A 76 0.92 14.07 4.00
CA GLN A 76 1.46 14.52 2.71
C GLN A 76 2.96 14.84 2.76
N ASP A 77 3.45 15.45 3.84
CA ASP A 77 4.87 15.77 4.00
C ASP A 77 5.78 14.54 3.96
N VAL A 78 5.28 13.40 4.44
CA VAL A 78 5.99 12.12 4.42
C VAL A 78 5.78 11.42 3.06
N ALA A 79 4.55 11.38 2.57
CA ALA A 79 4.19 10.59 1.39
C ALA A 79 4.62 11.24 0.06
N ALA A 80 4.45 12.54 -0.09
CA ALA A 80 4.72 13.26 -1.33
C ALA A 80 6.17 13.13 -1.86
N PRO A 81 7.23 13.29 -1.05
CA PRO A 81 8.60 13.10 -1.54
C PRO A 81 8.86 11.65 -1.97
N ILE A 82 8.27 10.67 -1.27
CA ILE A 82 8.39 9.25 -1.61
C ILE A 82 7.70 8.95 -2.95
N ILE A 83 6.46 9.44 -3.12
CA ILE A 83 5.67 9.25 -4.36
C ILE A 83 6.44 9.80 -5.56
N ARG A 84 6.90 11.05 -5.49
CA ARG A 84 7.65 11.71 -6.57
C ARG A 84 8.99 11.05 -6.88
N LYS A 85 9.66 10.49 -5.87
CA LYS A 85 11.01 9.94 -6.04
C LYS A 85 11.02 8.48 -6.48
N CYS A 86 10.14 7.66 -5.92
CA CYS A 86 10.08 6.24 -6.24
C CYS A 86 9.27 5.97 -7.52
N GLY A 87 8.37 6.89 -7.89
CA GLY A 87 7.58 6.85 -9.11
C GLY A 87 6.57 5.72 -9.12
N THR A 88 5.34 6.01 -9.50
CA THR A 88 4.26 5.02 -9.59
C THR A 88 4.35 4.18 -10.88
N GLN A 89 5.18 4.59 -11.84
CA GLN A 89 5.40 3.90 -13.12
C GLN A 89 5.88 2.45 -12.96
N ASN A 90 6.65 2.15 -11.90
CA ASN A 90 7.12 0.80 -11.59
C ASN A 90 5.97 -0.13 -11.13
N LEU A 91 4.89 0.43 -10.56
CA LEU A 91 3.68 -0.32 -10.23
C LEU A 91 2.85 -0.63 -11.47
N ILE A 92 2.76 0.31 -12.42
CA ILE A 92 1.87 0.23 -13.59
C ILE A 92 2.25 -0.92 -14.54
N THR A 93 3.54 -1.18 -14.74
CA THR A 93 3.98 -2.35 -15.53
C THR A 93 3.56 -3.68 -14.90
N ALA A 94 3.53 -3.75 -13.56
CA ALA A 94 3.11 -4.93 -12.81
C ALA A 94 1.57 -5.08 -12.72
N VAL A 95 0.82 -3.96 -12.80
CA VAL A 95 -0.66 -3.97 -12.81
C VAL A 95 -1.22 -4.28 -14.22
N ASN A 96 -0.54 -3.82 -15.28
CA ASN A 96 -1.03 -3.97 -16.67
C ASN A 96 -0.66 -5.30 -17.34
N THR A 97 0.16 -6.13 -16.69
CA THR A 97 0.24 -7.56 -17.03
C THR A 97 -0.70 -8.30 -16.09
N ASP A 98 -1.45 -9.31 -16.56
CA ASP A 98 -2.51 -10.06 -15.84
C ASP A 98 -2.08 -10.75 -14.51
N LYS A 99 -0.97 -10.32 -13.88
CA LYS A 99 -0.40 -10.80 -12.62
C LYS A 99 -0.20 -9.64 -11.65
N ILE A 100 -1.30 -8.98 -11.31
CA ILE A 100 -1.35 -7.89 -10.34
C ILE A 100 -1.00 -8.47 -8.95
N LEU A 101 0.14 -8.03 -8.39
CA LEU A 101 0.70 -8.35 -7.06
C LEU A 101 1.47 -9.68 -6.88
N ALA A 102 1.89 -10.38 -7.95
CA ALA A 102 2.69 -11.59 -7.80
C ALA A 102 4.11 -11.46 -8.37
N ASP A 103 5.10 -11.43 -7.47
CA ASP A 103 6.52 -11.74 -7.72
C ASP A 103 7.22 -10.94 -8.85
N ASP A 104 6.79 -9.70 -9.12
CA ASP A 104 7.39 -8.82 -10.12
C ASP A 104 8.61 -8.07 -9.55
N GLU A 105 9.77 -8.16 -10.21
CA GLU A 105 11.02 -7.55 -9.73
C GLU A 105 10.93 -6.01 -9.63
N ASN A 106 10.15 -5.35 -10.50
CA ASN A 106 9.96 -3.90 -10.42
C ASN A 106 9.14 -3.53 -9.18
N LEU A 107 8.10 -4.30 -8.86
CA LEU A 107 7.33 -4.12 -7.62
C LEU A 107 8.21 -4.29 -6.38
N LYS A 108 9.06 -5.32 -6.34
CA LYS A 108 9.99 -5.54 -5.23
C LYS A 108 10.94 -4.38 -5.04
N CYS A 109 11.51 -3.88 -6.13
CA CYS A 109 12.43 -2.74 -6.07
C CYS A 109 11.71 -1.42 -5.78
N TYR A 110 10.45 -1.26 -6.18
CA TYR A 110 9.62 -0.14 -5.78
C TYR A 110 9.38 -0.14 -4.26
N ILE A 111 9.06 -1.30 -3.67
CA ILE A 111 8.93 -1.44 -2.22
C ILE A 111 10.25 -1.13 -1.51
N LYS A 112 11.39 -1.61 -2.03
CA LYS A 112 12.70 -1.22 -1.51
C LYS A 112 12.88 0.30 -1.56
N CYS A 113 12.53 0.95 -2.67
CA CYS A 113 12.64 2.41 -2.79
C CYS A 113 11.83 3.12 -1.71
N ILE A 114 10.56 2.74 -1.51
CA ILE A 114 9.71 3.32 -0.46
C ILE A 114 10.37 3.17 0.91
N MET A 115 10.78 1.95 1.25
CA MET A 115 11.42 1.69 2.55
C MET A 115 12.72 2.47 2.71
N GLN A 116 13.47 2.69 1.63
CA GLN A 116 14.75 3.41 1.67
C GLN A 116 14.54 4.91 1.83
N GLU A 117 13.59 5.49 1.11
CA GLU A 117 13.25 6.90 1.24
C GLU A 117 12.59 7.22 2.59
N ALA A 118 11.90 6.25 3.17
CA ALA A 118 11.40 6.31 4.53
C ALA A 118 12.51 6.11 5.60
N GLY A 119 13.76 5.84 5.20
CA GLY A 119 14.88 5.60 6.10
C GLY A 119 14.84 4.26 6.84
N ILE A 120 14.01 3.33 6.39
CA ILE A 120 13.77 2.02 7.03
C ILE A 120 14.76 0.96 6.55
N ILE A 121 15.25 1.03 5.32
CA ILE A 121 16.12 0.01 4.73
C ILE A 121 17.37 0.63 4.13
N ASP A 122 18.51 -0.05 4.26
CA ASP A 122 19.75 0.36 3.61
C ASP A 122 19.85 -0.14 2.15
N ASP A 123 20.92 0.28 1.45
CA ASP A 123 21.17 -0.14 0.07
C ASP A 123 21.34 -1.66 -0.09
N GLY A 124 21.80 -2.35 0.96
CA GLY A 124 21.97 -3.79 1.02
C GLY A 124 20.67 -4.56 1.29
N GLY A 125 19.56 -3.86 1.52
CA GLY A 125 18.29 -4.47 1.84
C GLY A 125 18.20 -4.95 3.29
N ILE A 126 18.92 -4.32 4.22
CA ILE A 126 18.83 -4.57 5.66
C ILE A 126 17.91 -3.53 6.28
N VAL A 127 16.90 -4.01 6.99
CA VAL A 127 15.90 -3.18 7.66
C VAL A 127 16.40 -2.73 9.03
N ASP A 128 16.36 -1.42 9.26
CA ASP A 128 16.40 -0.81 10.57
C ASP A 128 15.02 -0.98 11.23
N VAL A 129 14.95 -1.94 12.15
CA VAL A 129 13.72 -2.32 12.85
C VAL A 129 13.21 -1.19 13.74
N ASP A 130 14.10 -0.42 14.36
CA ASP A 130 13.71 0.64 15.26
C ASP A 130 13.20 1.84 14.46
N ALA A 131 13.87 2.21 13.37
CA ALA A 131 13.39 3.23 12.44
C ALA A 131 12.02 2.86 11.84
N ALA A 132 11.80 1.60 11.48
CA ALA A 132 10.51 1.11 10.99
C ALA A 132 9.38 1.30 11.99
N ILE A 133 9.64 1.07 13.29
CA ILE A 133 8.66 1.26 14.36
C ILE A 133 8.44 2.73 14.64
N GLU A 134 9.51 3.54 14.65
CA GLU A 134 9.44 4.97 14.94
C GLU A 134 8.60 5.74 13.92
N LEU A 135 8.59 5.30 12.65
CA LEU A 135 7.81 5.89 11.58
C LEU A 135 6.29 5.70 11.75
N LEU A 136 5.85 4.68 12.49
CA LEU A 136 4.43 4.41 12.68
C LEU A 136 3.79 5.42 13.64
N PRO A 137 2.50 5.76 13.48
CA PRO A 137 1.75 6.45 14.53
C PRO A 137 1.68 5.61 15.83
N GLU A 138 1.54 6.25 17.00
CA GLU A 138 1.64 5.57 18.31
C GLU A 138 0.68 4.37 18.47
N ASP A 139 -0.56 4.49 18.00
CA ASP A 139 -1.53 3.40 18.04
C ASP A 139 -1.06 2.19 17.20
N TYR A 140 -0.42 2.47 16.06
CA TYR A 140 0.14 1.46 15.17
C TYR A 140 1.46 0.88 15.69
N LYS A 141 2.29 1.66 16.43
CA LYS A 141 3.49 1.12 17.09
C LYS A 141 3.13 -0.01 18.05
N THR A 142 2.05 0.17 18.80
CA THR A 142 1.57 -0.83 19.76
C THR A 142 1.06 -2.08 19.04
N THR A 143 0.30 -1.90 17.96
CA THR A 143 -0.27 -3.02 17.19
C THR A 143 0.77 -3.78 16.38
N PHE A 144 1.64 -3.08 15.67
CA PHE A 144 2.53 -3.67 14.67
C PHE A 144 3.99 -3.81 15.13
N GLY A 145 4.39 -3.16 16.22
CA GLY A 145 5.79 -3.16 16.67
C GLY A 145 6.33 -4.56 16.98
N THR A 146 5.51 -5.45 17.52
CA THR A 146 5.90 -6.85 17.75
C THR A 146 6.08 -7.61 16.44
N THR A 147 5.18 -7.42 15.47
CA THR A 147 5.31 -7.99 14.13
C THR A 147 6.59 -7.51 13.45
N ILE A 148 6.87 -6.21 13.48
CA ILE A 148 8.07 -5.64 12.86
C ILE A 148 9.34 -6.23 13.46
N ARG A 149 9.44 -6.32 14.80
CA ARG A 149 10.58 -6.96 15.48
C ARG A 149 10.71 -8.45 15.13
N THR A 150 9.59 -9.16 15.05
CA THR A 150 9.56 -10.60 14.77
C THR A 150 9.96 -10.90 13.33
N CYS A 151 9.51 -10.05 12.40
CA CYS A 151 9.88 -10.17 11.00
C CYS A 151 11.37 -9.84 10.81
N GLY A 152 11.85 -8.74 11.37
CA GLY A 152 13.19 -8.23 11.13
C GLY A 152 13.47 -8.07 9.63
N THR A 153 14.72 -8.26 9.22
CA THR A 153 15.04 -8.41 7.79
C THR A 153 14.80 -9.85 7.35
N LYS A 154 13.91 -10.06 6.37
CA LYS A 154 13.82 -11.33 5.64
C LYS A 154 14.86 -11.34 4.51
N LYS A 155 15.53 -12.48 4.36
CA LYS A 155 16.63 -12.64 3.40
C LYS A 155 16.17 -13.37 2.15
N GLY A 156 16.33 -12.71 1.02
CA GLY A 156 16.18 -13.23 -0.33
C GLY A 156 17.49 -13.23 -1.11
N SER A 157 17.37 -13.25 -2.44
CA SER A 157 18.51 -13.27 -3.38
C SER A 157 19.07 -11.89 -3.72
N THR A 158 18.24 -10.84 -3.60
CA THR A 158 18.60 -9.44 -3.89
C THR A 158 18.13 -8.52 -2.77
N ALA A 159 18.63 -7.28 -2.73
CA ALA A 159 18.13 -6.28 -1.78
C ALA A 159 16.64 -5.95 -2.00
N CYS A 160 16.16 -5.98 -3.25
CA CYS A 160 14.74 -5.83 -3.57
C CYS A 160 13.92 -7.01 -3.05
N GLU A 161 14.44 -8.23 -3.17
CA GLU A 161 13.82 -9.43 -2.60
C GLU A 161 13.76 -9.36 -1.07
N ASN A 162 14.79 -8.84 -0.41
CA ASN A 162 14.75 -8.64 1.04
C ASN A 162 13.61 -7.69 1.45
N ALA A 163 13.46 -6.56 0.74
CA ALA A 163 12.39 -5.61 0.99
C ALA A 163 11.01 -6.26 0.79
N TRP A 164 10.83 -6.99 -0.32
CA TRP A 164 9.59 -7.72 -0.62
C TRP A 164 9.23 -8.77 0.43
N LEU A 165 10.16 -9.66 0.77
CA LEU A 165 9.92 -10.72 1.76
C LEU A 165 9.67 -10.14 3.16
N THR A 166 10.32 -9.01 3.47
CA THR A 166 10.09 -8.31 4.74
C THR A 166 8.71 -7.68 4.78
N HIS A 167 8.32 -6.95 3.74
CA HIS A 167 6.97 -6.40 3.61
C HIS A 167 5.91 -7.50 3.64
N LYS A 168 6.13 -8.60 2.92
CA LYS A 168 5.23 -9.76 2.91
C LYS A 168 5.07 -10.35 4.31
N CYS A 169 6.16 -10.46 5.08
CA CYS A 169 6.08 -10.86 6.48
C CYS A 169 5.19 -9.93 7.32
N TYR A 170 5.31 -8.61 7.14
CA TYR A 170 4.43 -7.66 7.85
C TYR A 170 2.95 -7.86 7.48
N ALA A 171 2.66 -8.03 6.19
CA ALA A 171 1.31 -8.16 5.66
C ALA A 171 0.63 -9.51 5.98
N GLU A 172 1.38 -10.60 6.03
CA GLU A 172 0.86 -11.93 6.37
C GLU A 172 0.78 -12.17 7.88
N ASN A 173 1.38 -11.30 8.68
CA ASN A 173 1.37 -11.39 10.15
C ASN A 173 0.90 -10.08 10.80
N PRO A 174 -0.26 -9.50 10.40
CA PRO A 174 -0.76 -8.27 11.01
C PRO A 174 -1.07 -8.46 12.51
N GLN A 175 -1.11 -9.72 12.97
CA GLN A 175 -1.18 -10.14 14.36
C GLN A 175 -0.48 -11.52 14.50
N VAL A 176 0.46 -11.68 15.42
CA VAL A 176 0.57 -12.94 16.17
C VAL A 176 -0.69 -12.99 17.03
N ILE A 177 -1.75 -13.57 16.46
CA ILE A 177 -3.12 -13.63 16.99
C ILE A 177 -3.10 -14.49 18.27
N LEU A 178 -3.47 -13.91 19.43
CA LEU A 178 -3.73 -14.61 20.70
C LEU A 178 -2.54 -15.31 21.38
N GLN A 179 -1.66 -14.54 22.02
CA GLN A 179 -1.14 -14.88 23.34
C GLN A 179 -1.47 -13.78 24.34
#